data_AF-A0A949LXC7-F1
#
_entry.id   AF-A0A949LXC7-F1
#
_cell.length_a   1.000
_cell.length_b   1.000
_cell.length_c   1.000
_cell.angle_alpha   90.00
_cell.angle_beta   90.00
_cell.angle_gamma   90.00
#
_symmetry.space_group_name_H-M   'P 1'
#
loop_
_entity.id
_entity.type
_entity.pdbx_description
1 polymer ?
#
loop_
_entity_poly.entity_id
_entity_poly.type
_entity_poly.pdbx_seq_one_letter_code
_entity_poly.pdbx_strand_id
1 'polypeptide(L)'
;MAKIPQPAATEADDTRDQPSQAEYLLKADIFWMTLLAAVVAVNFWFGFHNHGEAHRVATIKTNAEDLLKWLGEKGEAREQGGQILAGCDSPRDSWHGCLAAIIAPGGPFEAFRNHLEPSGKVFSDSCDRGDLKTLGAIVIERGNPKPLDPSALVYAKMPQHQDLNGKLPLKIFICGRSFHPMNVGETIF
;
A
#
# COMPACT_ATOMS: atom_id res chain seq x y z
N MET A 1 103.46 -13.61 9.45
CA MET A 1 102.08 -13.34 8.97
C MET A 1 101.17 -13.38 10.19
N ALA A 2 100.84 -12.21 10.76
CA ALA A 2 99.95 -12.09 11.91
C ALA A 2 98.52 -11.81 11.42
N LYS A 3 97.56 -12.63 11.86
CA LYS A 3 96.14 -12.50 11.50
C LYS A 3 95.48 -11.54 12.50
N ILE A 4 95.06 -10.37 12.01
CA ILE A 4 94.29 -9.40 12.80
C ILE A 4 92.85 -9.95 12.94
N PRO A 5 92.29 -10.07 14.15
CA PRO A 5 90.89 -10.41 14.30
C PRO A 5 90.01 -9.19 13.98
N GLN A 6 89.05 -9.37 13.06
CA GLN A 6 87.97 -8.41 12.83
C GLN A 6 87.00 -8.42 14.04
N PRO A 7 86.46 -7.26 14.44
CA PRO A 7 85.44 -7.20 15.48
C PRO A 7 84.14 -7.83 14.99
N ALA A 8 83.47 -8.56 15.89
CA ALA A 8 82.16 -9.14 15.65
C ALA A 8 81.14 -8.04 15.30
N ALA A 9 80.41 -8.23 14.21
CA ALA A 9 79.26 -7.41 13.88
C ALA A 9 78.17 -7.66 14.94
N THR A 10 77.82 -6.63 15.69
CA THR A 10 76.62 -6.64 16.54
C THR A 10 75.42 -6.61 15.60
N GLU A 11 74.74 -7.75 15.44
CA GLU A 11 73.39 -7.79 14.86
C GLU A 11 72.49 -6.94 15.76
N ALA A 12 72.12 -5.76 15.27
CA ALA A 12 71.02 -5.01 15.84
C ALA A 12 69.74 -5.80 15.55
N ASP A 13 69.21 -6.45 16.58
CA ASP A 13 67.88 -7.04 16.62
C ASP A 13 66.87 -5.93 16.34
N ASP A 14 66.43 -5.84 15.07
CA ASP A 14 65.36 -4.96 14.62
C ASP A 14 64.03 -5.54 15.12
N THR A 15 63.78 -5.36 16.42
CA THR A 15 62.48 -5.58 17.07
C THR A 15 61.51 -4.49 16.60
N ARG A 16 61.21 -4.49 15.29
CA ARG A 16 60.00 -3.85 14.78
C ARG A 16 58.84 -4.67 15.32
N ASP A 17 58.20 -4.11 16.34
CA ASP A 17 56.95 -4.55 16.97
C ASP A 17 55.87 -4.77 15.89
N GLN A 18 55.88 -5.94 15.27
CA GLN A 18 54.86 -6.36 14.31
C GLN A 18 53.72 -6.97 15.11
N PRO A 19 52.49 -6.42 15.02
CA PRO A 19 51.35 -6.98 15.74
C PRO A 19 51.16 -8.44 15.33
N SER A 20 50.97 -9.29 16.33
CA SER A 20 50.87 -10.75 16.12
C SER A 20 49.71 -11.09 15.19
N GLN A 21 49.83 -12.17 14.40
CA GLN A 21 48.75 -12.67 13.53
C GLN A 21 47.41 -12.84 14.27
N ALA A 22 47.44 -13.19 15.56
CA ALA A 22 46.27 -13.28 16.42
C ALA A 22 45.54 -11.94 16.60
N GLU A 23 46.28 -10.83 16.65
CA GLU A 23 45.71 -9.49 16.76
C GLU A 23 44.99 -9.06 15.48
N TYR A 24 45.53 -9.42 14.31
CA TYR A 24 44.87 -9.18 13.03
C TYR A 24 43.60 -10.01 12.87
N LEU A 25 43.64 -11.29 13.25
CA LEU A 25 42.47 -12.17 13.21
C LEU A 25 41.37 -11.66 14.15
N LEU A 26 41.72 -11.21 15.36
CA LEU A 26 40.75 -10.64 16.30
C LEU A 26 40.11 -9.34 15.77
N LYS A 27 40.91 -8.41 15.22
CA LYS A 27 40.39 -7.15 14.66
C LYS A 27 39.52 -7.39 13.43
N ALA A 28 39.90 -8.31 12.56
CA ALA A 28 39.12 -8.70 11.39
C ALA A 28 37.80 -9.37 11.79
N ASP A 29 37.82 -10.25 12.80
CA ASP A 29 36.62 -10.91 13.31
C ASP A 29 35.65 -9.90 13.95
N ILE A 30 36.15 -8.98 14.79
CA ILE A 30 35.33 -7.90 15.36
C ILE A 30 34.70 -7.05 14.25
N PHE A 31 35.47 -6.67 13.23
CA PHE A 31 34.94 -5.94 12.08
C PHE A 31 33.84 -6.71 11.35
N TRP A 32 34.05 -8.00 11.05
CA TRP A 32 33.04 -8.81 10.38
C TRP A 32 31.78 -9.00 11.23
N MET A 33 31.92 -9.26 12.53
CA MET A 33 30.79 -9.46 13.44
C MET A 33 29.97 -8.18 13.61
N THR A 34 30.64 -7.02 13.70
CA THR A 34 29.96 -5.71 13.74
C THR A 34 29.25 -5.40 12.42
N LEU A 35 29.88 -5.69 11.28
CA LEU A 35 29.25 -5.55 9.97
C LEU A 35 28.01 -6.43 9.84
N LEU A 36 28.11 -7.71 10.22
CA LEU A 36 26.99 -8.64 10.21
C LEU A 36 25.84 -8.17 11.11
N ALA A 37 26.16 -7.72 12.33
CA ALA A 37 25.16 -7.17 13.25
C ALA A 37 24.44 -5.95 12.64
N ALA A 38 25.18 -5.05 11.97
CA ALA A 38 24.60 -3.90 11.29
C ALA A 38 23.67 -4.31 10.15
N VAL A 39 24.07 -5.29 9.33
CA VAL A 39 23.24 -5.82 8.23
C VAL A 39 21.94 -6.43 8.76
N VAL A 40 22.01 -7.22 9.84
CA VAL A 40 20.82 -7.81 10.48
C VAL A 40 19.89 -6.71 11.01
N ALA A 41 20.43 -5.70 11.70
CA ALA A 41 19.64 -4.59 12.22
C ALA A 41 18.92 -3.81 11.11
N VAL A 42 19.60 -3.54 9.99
CA VAL A 42 19.01 -2.85 8.84
C VAL A 42 17.89 -3.68 8.21
N ASN A 43 18.08 -4.99 8.01
CA ASN A 43 17.05 -5.87 7.46
C ASN A 43 15.82 -5.97 8.39
N PHE A 44 16.04 -6.08 9.70
CA PHE A 44 14.95 -6.11 10.67
C PHE A 44 14.14 -4.79 10.63
N TRP A 45 14.83 -3.65 10.56
CA TRP A 45 14.21 -2.34 10.41
C TRP A 45 13.34 -2.26 9.15
N PHE A 46 13.87 -2.67 7.99
CA PHE A 46 13.11 -2.71 6.73
C PHE A 46 11.92 -3.65 6.82
N GLY A 47 12.08 -4.83 7.45
CA GLY A 47 11.00 -5.79 7.66
C GLY A 47 9.85 -5.20 8.49
N PHE A 48 10.17 -4.54 9.60
CA PHE A 48 9.17 -3.90 10.46
C PHE A 48 8.39 -2.80 9.71
N HIS A 49 9.09 -1.93 8.99
CA HIS A 49 8.46 -0.87 8.20
C HIS A 49 7.55 -1.44 7.10
N ASN A 50 8.05 -2.41 6.32
CA ASN A 50 7.28 -3.03 5.24
C ASN A 50 6.04 -3.77 5.78
N HIS A 51 6.15 -4.43 6.94
CA HIS A 51 5.02 -5.12 7.55
C HIS A 51 3.89 -4.15 7.94
N GLY A 52 4.24 -3.01 8.55
CA GLY A 52 3.25 -1.99 8.92
C GLY A 52 2.50 -1.43 7.71
N GLU A 53 3.20 -1.21 6.60
CA GLU A 53 2.59 -0.74 5.35
C GLU A 53 1.74 -1.82 4.69
N ALA A 54 2.20 -3.07 4.64
CA ALA A 54 1.44 -4.19 4.11
C ALA A 54 0.12 -4.39 4.85
N HIS A 55 0.13 -4.28 6.18
CA HIS A 55 -1.09 -4.38 6.99
C HIS A 55 -2.10 -3.27 6.67
N ARG A 56 -1.65 -2.03 6.45
CA ARG A 56 -2.52 -0.90 6.07
C ARG A 56 -3.16 -1.13 4.71
N VAL A 57 -2.39 -1.58 3.72
CA VAL A 57 -2.92 -1.95 2.39
C VAL A 57 -3.95 -3.07 2.52
N ALA A 58 -3.64 -4.12 3.28
CA ALA A 58 -4.54 -5.24 3.49
C ALA A 58 -5.87 -4.80 4.12
N THR A 59 -5.82 -3.92 5.12
CA THR A 59 -7.02 -3.39 5.78
C THR A 59 -7.92 -2.62 4.81
N ILE A 60 -7.33 -1.72 3.99
CA ILE A 60 -8.11 -0.98 2.99
C ILE A 60 -8.68 -1.94 1.93
N LYS A 61 -7.92 -2.96 1.54
CA LYS A 61 -8.40 -4.00 0.62
C LYS A 61 -9.61 -4.72 1.17
N THR A 62 -9.56 -5.20 2.40
CA THR A 62 -10.70 -5.85 3.06
C THR A 62 -11.90 -4.91 3.14
N ASN A 63 -11.71 -3.64 3.52
CA ASN A 63 -12.81 -2.66 3.52
C ASN A 63 -13.44 -2.49 2.13
N ALA A 64 -12.63 -2.47 1.06
CA ALA A 64 -13.16 -2.37 -0.29
C ALA A 64 -13.85 -3.67 -0.76
N GLU A 65 -13.40 -4.84 -0.30
CA GLU A 65 -14.06 -6.13 -0.54
C GLU A 65 -15.42 -6.20 0.17
N ASP A 66 -15.49 -5.71 1.42
CA ASP A 66 -16.74 -5.60 2.18
C ASP A 66 -17.72 -4.64 1.51
N LEU A 67 -17.22 -3.50 1.02
CA LEU A 67 -18.01 -2.57 0.22
C LEU A 67 -18.53 -3.19 -1.07
N LEU A 68 -17.68 -3.92 -1.80
CA LEU A 68 -18.04 -4.60 -3.05
C LEU A 68 -19.18 -5.59 -2.81
N LYS A 69 -19.05 -6.41 -1.77
CA LYS A 69 -20.07 -7.38 -1.38
C LYS A 69 -21.37 -6.70 -0.99
N TRP A 70 -21.29 -5.68 -0.13
CA TRP A 70 -22.46 -4.91 0.30
C TRP A 70 -23.16 -4.22 -0.87
N LEU A 71 -22.42 -3.66 -1.83
CA LEU A 71 -23.00 -3.07 -3.04
C LEU A 71 -23.71 -4.14 -3.89
N GLY A 72 -23.14 -5.34 -4.05
CA GLY A 72 -23.82 -6.45 -4.72
C GLY A 72 -25.14 -6.83 -4.03
N GLU A 73 -25.10 -7.04 -2.71
CA GLU A 73 -26.29 -7.39 -1.91
C GLU A 73 -27.38 -6.30 -1.98
N LYS A 74 -26.98 -5.02 -1.95
CA LYS A 74 -27.90 -3.90 -2.09
C LYS A 74 -28.45 -3.75 -3.50
N GLY A 75 -27.64 -4.08 -4.51
CA GLY A 75 -28.11 -4.09 -5.89
C GLY A 75 -29.17 -5.15 -6.13
N GLU A 76 -28.95 -6.36 -5.63
CA GLU A 76 -29.94 -7.45 -5.68
C GLU A 76 -31.23 -7.08 -4.92
N ALA A 77 -31.10 -6.51 -3.72
CA ALA A 77 -32.25 -6.06 -2.94
C ALA A 77 -33.04 -4.96 -3.67
N ARG A 78 -32.34 -4.03 -4.34
CA ARG A 78 -32.95 -2.97 -5.14
C ARG A 78 -33.73 -3.52 -6.34
N GLU A 79 -33.22 -4.56 -7.00
CA GLU A 79 -33.96 -5.25 -8.07
C GLU A 79 -35.28 -5.85 -7.56
N GLN A 80 -35.34 -6.22 -6.28
CA GLN A 80 -36.54 -6.77 -5.63
C GLN A 80 -37.46 -5.69 -5.01
N GLY A 81 -37.16 -4.40 -5.24
CA GLY A 81 -37.94 -3.28 -4.70
C GLY A 81 -37.59 -2.88 -3.27
N GLY A 82 -36.46 -3.37 -2.74
CA GLY A 82 -35.93 -2.97 -1.44
C GLY A 82 -35.33 -1.56 -1.45
N GLN A 83 -35.22 -0.95 -0.26
CA GLN A 83 -34.58 0.35 -0.10
C GLN A 83 -33.10 0.32 -0.50
N ILE A 84 -32.71 1.36 -1.24
CA ILE A 84 -31.45 1.46 -1.99
C ILE A 84 -30.27 1.72 -1.05
N LEU A 85 -30.45 2.57 -0.03
CA LEU A 85 -29.44 3.02 0.93
C LEU A 85 -30.13 3.81 2.04
N ALA A 86 -29.76 3.62 3.31
CA ALA A 86 -30.24 4.50 4.39
C ALA A 86 -29.73 5.94 4.13
N GLY A 87 -30.63 6.84 3.74
CA GLY A 87 -30.30 8.22 3.36
C GLY A 87 -30.14 8.48 1.86
N CYS A 88 -30.38 7.48 1.01
CA CYS A 88 -30.45 7.61 -0.45
C CYS A 88 -31.68 6.91 -1.03
N ASP A 89 -32.84 7.26 -0.48
CA ASP A 89 -34.14 6.70 -0.84
C ASP A 89 -34.82 7.47 -1.99
N SER A 90 -34.28 8.62 -2.41
CA SER A 90 -34.82 9.39 -3.51
C SER A 90 -34.08 9.09 -4.82
N PRO A 91 -34.80 8.86 -5.93
CA PRO A 91 -34.21 8.81 -7.28
C PRO A 91 -33.47 10.10 -7.70
N ARG A 92 -33.59 11.18 -6.92
CA ARG A 92 -32.90 12.46 -7.15
C ARG A 92 -31.59 12.58 -6.37
N ASP A 93 -31.30 11.63 -5.48
CA ASP A 93 -30.05 11.65 -4.71
C ASP A 93 -28.89 11.28 -5.63
N SER A 94 -27.81 12.04 -5.54
CA SER A 94 -26.62 11.74 -6.33
C SER A 94 -25.85 10.58 -5.69
N TRP A 95 -25.30 9.70 -6.53
CA TRP A 95 -24.38 8.65 -6.10
C TRP A 95 -23.32 9.13 -5.10
N HIS A 96 -22.70 10.29 -5.34
CA HIS A 96 -21.73 10.89 -4.42
C HIS A 96 -22.31 11.26 -3.06
N GLY A 97 -23.55 11.76 -3.00
CA GLY A 97 -24.25 12.03 -1.75
C GLY A 97 -24.48 10.73 -0.95
N CYS A 98 -24.82 9.65 -1.65
CA CYS A 98 -25.00 8.32 -1.05
C CYS A 98 -23.71 7.75 -0.48
N LEU A 99 -22.61 7.89 -1.22
CA LEU A 99 -21.30 7.45 -0.74
C LEU A 99 -20.86 8.20 0.52
N ALA A 100 -21.22 9.47 0.65
CA ALA A 100 -20.95 10.22 1.88
C ALA A 100 -21.79 9.70 3.05
N ALA A 101 -23.07 9.36 2.81
CA ALA A 101 -23.98 8.85 3.85
C ALA A 101 -23.54 7.49 4.42
N ILE A 102 -22.96 6.59 3.60
CA ILE A 102 -22.58 5.26 4.08
C ILE A 102 -21.42 5.27 5.09
N ILE A 103 -20.54 6.27 5.03
CA ILE A 103 -19.40 6.44 5.94
C ILE A 103 -19.64 7.51 7.01
N ALA A 104 -20.79 8.18 6.97
CA ALA A 104 -21.19 9.13 7.99
C ALA A 104 -21.52 8.40 9.32
N PRO A 105 -21.55 9.12 10.46
CA PRO A 105 -21.97 8.54 11.73
C PRO A 105 -23.35 7.87 11.62
N GLY A 106 -23.46 6.62 12.09
CA GLY A 106 -24.65 5.78 11.94
C GLY A 106 -24.80 5.06 10.59
N GLY A 107 -23.87 5.26 9.65
CA GLY A 107 -23.80 4.52 8.39
C GLY A 107 -23.22 3.10 8.55
N PRO A 108 -23.47 2.18 7.60
CA PRO A 108 -22.98 0.80 7.65
C PRO A 108 -21.44 0.72 7.66
N PHE A 109 -20.77 1.74 7.13
CA PHE A 109 -19.32 1.84 7.04
C PHE A 109 -18.80 3.05 7.80
N GLU A 110 -19.48 3.44 8.89
CA GLU A 110 -19.01 4.51 9.78
C GLU A 110 -17.57 4.28 10.22
N ALA A 111 -17.07 3.04 10.28
CA ALA A 111 -15.70 2.71 10.70
C ALA A 111 -14.64 2.83 9.58
N PHE A 112 -15.01 3.08 8.32
CA PHE A 112 -14.05 3.13 7.21
C PHE A 112 -13.11 4.33 7.30
N ARG A 113 -11.80 4.07 7.26
CA ARG A 113 -10.75 5.08 7.28
C ARG A 113 -9.75 4.77 6.17
N ASN A 114 -9.08 5.82 5.69
CA ASN A 114 -7.90 5.64 4.85
C ASN A 114 -6.67 5.40 5.75
N HIS A 115 -6.17 4.16 5.74
CA HIS A 115 -5.02 3.77 6.56
C HIS A 115 -3.66 4.08 5.92
N LEU A 116 -3.62 4.41 4.62
CA LEU A 116 -2.40 4.76 3.91
C LEU A 116 -2.12 6.26 3.99
N GLU A 117 -3.16 7.08 3.86
CA GLU A 117 -3.12 8.53 4.03
C GLU A 117 -4.17 8.94 5.07
N PRO A 118 -3.79 9.05 6.36
CA PRO A 118 -4.75 9.34 7.45
C PRO A 118 -5.50 10.66 7.30
N SER A 119 -4.93 11.63 6.58
CA SER A 119 -5.58 12.91 6.24
C SER A 119 -6.31 12.89 4.89
N GLY A 120 -6.30 11.73 4.24
CA GLY A 120 -6.78 11.49 2.89
C GLY A 120 -8.27 11.22 2.81
N LYS A 121 -8.74 11.04 1.59
CA LYS A 121 -10.14 10.72 1.32
C LYS A 121 -10.36 9.22 1.46
N VAL A 122 -11.54 8.81 1.94
CA VAL A 122 -11.99 7.41 1.89
C VAL A 122 -12.38 7.03 0.47
N PHE A 123 -13.13 7.90 -0.20
CA PHE A 123 -13.53 7.76 -1.61
C PHE A 123 -12.87 8.82 -2.49
N SER A 124 -12.48 8.42 -3.69
CA SER A 124 -11.97 9.32 -4.73
C SER A 124 -12.59 8.97 -6.08
N ASP A 125 -12.60 9.95 -6.98
CA ASP A 125 -13.07 9.77 -8.36
C ASP A 125 -12.04 9.07 -9.25
N SER A 126 -10.76 9.16 -8.88
CA SER A 126 -9.63 8.57 -9.58
C SER A 126 -8.39 8.50 -8.66
N CYS A 127 -7.38 7.76 -9.10
CA CYS A 127 -6.06 7.77 -8.48
C CYS A 127 -5.20 8.87 -9.10
N ASP A 128 -5.28 10.08 -8.53
CA ASP A 128 -4.63 11.26 -9.05
C ASP A 128 -3.27 11.49 -8.39
N ARG A 129 -2.20 11.49 -9.19
CA ARG A 129 -0.83 11.79 -8.73
C ARG A 129 -0.66 13.25 -8.30
N GLY A 130 -1.50 14.15 -8.82
CA GLY A 130 -1.54 15.56 -8.42
C GLY A 130 -2.20 15.79 -7.06
N ASP A 131 -3.09 14.88 -6.62
CA ASP A 131 -3.75 14.92 -5.32
C ASP A 131 -3.28 13.75 -4.44
N LEU A 132 -2.27 14.02 -3.60
CA LEU A 132 -1.70 13.01 -2.70
C LEU A 132 -2.73 12.43 -1.72
N LYS A 133 -3.86 13.12 -1.48
CA LYS A 133 -4.95 12.63 -0.62
C LYS A 133 -5.73 11.46 -1.22
N THR A 134 -5.50 11.14 -2.48
CA THR A 134 -6.10 9.98 -3.15
C THR A 134 -5.36 8.68 -2.85
N LEU A 135 -4.14 8.73 -2.29
CA LEU A 135 -3.41 7.53 -1.89
C LEU A 135 -4.23 6.72 -0.87
N GLY A 136 -4.52 5.45 -1.17
CA GLY A 136 -5.36 4.58 -0.35
C GLY A 136 -6.85 4.84 -0.42
N ALA A 137 -7.31 5.79 -1.24
CA ALA A 137 -8.73 5.99 -1.46
C ALA A 137 -9.32 4.85 -2.29
N ILE A 138 -10.58 4.52 -2.01
CA ILE A 138 -11.40 3.62 -2.81
C ILE A 138 -11.98 4.41 -3.97
N VAL A 139 -11.87 3.87 -5.19
CA VAL A 139 -12.43 4.45 -6.40
C VAL A 139 -13.49 3.50 -6.95
N ILE A 140 -14.63 4.09 -7.34
CA ILE A 140 -15.74 3.36 -7.92
C ILE A 140 -16.02 3.93 -9.31
N GLU A 141 -15.82 3.10 -10.32
CA GLU A 141 -16.09 3.43 -11.71
C GLU A 141 -17.37 2.77 -12.19
N ARG A 142 -18.08 3.44 -13.10
CA ARG A 142 -19.26 2.90 -13.77
C ARG A 142 -18.86 2.19 -15.05
N GLY A 143 -19.37 0.98 -15.25
CA GLY A 143 -19.35 0.30 -16.53
C GLY A 143 -20.39 0.91 -17.47
N ASN A 144 -19.94 1.36 -18.63
CA ASN A 144 -20.81 1.78 -19.72
C ASN A 144 -20.67 0.79 -20.88
N PRO A 145 -21.78 0.40 -21.55
CA PRO A 145 -21.70 -0.47 -22.73
C PRO A 145 -20.84 0.19 -23.82
N LYS A 146 -19.99 -0.59 -24.50
CA LYS A 146 -19.22 -0.06 -25.63
C LYS A 146 -20.17 0.33 -26.75
N PRO A 147 -19.94 1.47 -27.43
CA PRO A 147 -20.79 1.90 -28.55
C PRO A 147 -20.93 0.87 -29.67
N LEU A 148 -19.90 0.06 -29.91
CA LEU A 148 -19.84 -0.93 -30.99
C LEU A 148 -20.16 -2.37 -30.53
N ASP A 149 -20.14 -2.63 -29.22
CA ASP A 149 -20.39 -3.95 -28.64
C ASP A 149 -21.07 -3.78 -27.28
N PRO A 150 -22.41 -3.83 -27.22
CA PRO A 150 -23.15 -3.62 -25.98
C PRO A 150 -22.94 -4.73 -24.95
N SER A 151 -22.32 -5.87 -25.32
CA SER A 151 -21.98 -6.94 -24.39
C SER A 151 -20.70 -6.67 -23.59
N ALA A 152 -19.86 -5.75 -24.07
CA ALA A 152 -18.62 -5.36 -23.43
C ALA A 152 -18.76 -4.02 -22.69
N LEU A 153 -18.23 -3.96 -21.46
CA LEU A 153 -18.23 -2.74 -20.65
C LEU A 153 -16.89 -1.98 -20.77
N VAL A 154 -16.98 -0.66 -20.70
CA VAL A 154 -15.85 0.26 -20.48
C VAL A 154 -16.11 1.01 -19.18
N TYR A 155 -15.15 0.94 -18.29
CA TYR A 155 -15.23 1.60 -17.00
C TYR A 155 -14.71 3.03 -17.09
N ALA A 156 -15.46 3.95 -16.50
CA ALA A 156 -15.11 5.35 -16.41
C ALA A 156 -15.58 5.94 -15.08
N LYS A 157 -15.02 7.10 -14.73
CA LYS A 157 -15.44 7.89 -13.57
C LYS A 157 -16.97 8.02 -13.51
N MET A 158 -17.51 7.86 -12.31
CA MET A 158 -18.92 8.07 -12.04
C MET A 158 -19.34 9.53 -12.31
N PRO A 159 -20.39 9.78 -13.11
CA PRO A 159 -20.95 11.12 -13.23
C PRO A 159 -21.44 11.65 -11.88
N GLN A 160 -21.24 12.94 -11.60
CA GLN A 160 -21.62 13.54 -10.30
C GLN A 160 -23.13 13.46 -10.02
N HIS A 161 -23.97 13.47 -11.06
CA HIS A 161 -25.41 13.34 -10.96
C HIS A 161 -25.89 11.99 -11.50
N GLN A 162 -25.10 10.92 -11.28
CA GLN A 162 -25.53 9.58 -11.67
C GLN A 162 -26.80 9.22 -10.91
N ASP A 163 -27.86 9.03 -11.68
CA ASP A 163 -29.13 8.51 -11.20
C ASP A 163 -28.98 7.02 -10.85
N LEU A 164 -29.67 6.59 -9.81
CA LEU A 164 -29.76 5.21 -9.34
C LEU A 164 -30.91 4.46 -10.03
N ASN A 165 -31.52 5.02 -11.08
CA ASN A 165 -32.51 4.33 -11.89
C ASN A 165 -31.84 3.28 -12.80
N GLY A 166 -32.02 2.00 -12.44
CA GLY A 166 -31.56 0.84 -13.23
C GLY A 166 -30.19 0.30 -12.84
N LYS A 167 -29.84 -0.87 -13.39
CA LYS A 167 -28.61 -1.62 -13.06
C LYS A 167 -27.35 -0.81 -13.38
N LEU A 168 -26.47 -0.68 -12.41
CA LEU A 168 -25.20 0.01 -12.47
C LEU A 168 -24.08 -1.03 -12.33
N PRO A 169 -23.44 -1.47 -13.43
CA PRO A 169 -22.22 -2.25 -13.29
C PRO A 169 -21.14 -1.34 -12.73
N LEU A 170 -20.52 -1.76 -11.63
CA LEU A 170 -19.51 -1.02 -10.90
C LEU A 170 -18.20 -1.79 -10.92
N LYS A 171 -17.10 -1.05 -11.04
CA LYS A 171 -15.75 -1.54 -10.81
C LYS A 171 -15.15 -0.82 -9.62
N ILE A 172 -14.63 -1.58 -8.66
CA ILE A 172 -14.04 -1.06 -7.44
C ILE A 172 -12.56 -1.38 -7.43
N PHE A 173 -11.75 -0.36 -7.14
CA PHE A 173 -10.32 -0.51 -6.94
C PHE A 173 -9.82 0.48 -5.89
N ILE A 174 -8.61 0.27 -5.41
CA ILE A 174 -7.94 1.13 -4.44
C ILE A 174 -6.76 1.80 -5.09
N CYS A 175 -6.50 3.06 -4.74
CA CYS A 175 -5.29 3.74 -5.14
C CYS A 175 -4.11 3.24 -4.32
N GLY A 176 -3.31 2.35 -4.91
CA GLY A 176 -2.09 1.84 -4.31
C GLY A 176 -0.95 2.86 -4.35
N ARG A 177 0.24 2.40 -3.97
CA ARG A 177 1.45 3.21 -4.11
C ARG A 177 1.64 3.67 -5.56
N SER A 178 2.26 4.84 -5.71
CA SER A 178 2.45 5.50 -7.01
C SER A 178 1.13 5.78 -7.75
N PHE A 179 0.01 5.80 -7.01
CA PHE A 179 -1.34 6.04 -7.50
C PHE A 179 -1.78 5.01 -8.55
N HIS A 180 -1.24 3.78 -8.47
CA HIS A 180 -1.64 2.70 -9.37
C HIS A 180 -2.96 2.08 -8.87
N PRO A 181 -3.94 1.86 -9.75
CA PRO A 181 -5.19 1.19 -9.37
C PRO A 181 -4.93 -0.28 -9.02
N MET A 182 -5.36 -0.70 -7.84
CA MET A 182 -5.35 -2.10 -7.40
C MET A 182 -6.77 -2.62 -7.46
N ASN A 183 -7.08 -3.43 -8.47
CA ASN A 183 -8.43 -3.95 -8.69
C ASN A 183 -8.88 -4.80 -7.50
N VAL A 184 -10.07 -4.53 -7.00
CA VAL A 184 -10.73 -5.32 -5.95
C VAL A 184 -11.74 -6.25 -6.59
N GLY A 185 -12.62 -5.71 -7.43
CA GLY A 185 -13.58 -6.51 -8.18
C GLY A 185 -14.61 -5.67 -8.91
N GLU A 186 -15.57 -6.37 -9.51
CA GLU A 186 -16.69 -5.79 -10.24
C GLU A 186 -17.99 -6.37 -9.67
N THR A 187 -19.04 -5.55 -9.60
CA THR A 187 -20.36 -5.95 -9.10
C THR A 187 -21.45 -5.20 -9.84
N ILE A 188 -22.70 -5.62 -9.69
CA ILE A 188 -23.85 -4.90 -10.21
C ILE A 188 -24.61 -4.35 -9.02
N PHE A 189 -24.72 -3.02 -8.97
CA PHE A 189 -25.56 -2.29 -8.03
C PHE A 189 -26.90 -1.97 -8.69
#